data_AF-A0A915BUL9-F1
#
_entry.id   AF-A0A915BUL9-F1
#
_cell.length_a   1.000
_cell.length_b   1.000
_cell.length_c   1.000
_cell.angle_alpha   90.00
_cell.angle_beta   90.00
_cell.angle_gamma   90.00
#
_symmetry.space_group_name_H-M   'P 1'
#
loop_
_entity.id
_entity.type
_entity.pdbx_description
1 polymer ?
#
loop_
_entity_poly.entity_id
_entity_poly.type
_entity_poly.pdbx_seq_one_letter_code
_entity_poly.pdbx_strand_id
1 'polypeptide(L)'
;MFPNNQRTALFHLEKIRVGSINGDLPVPSEVKRFEIFEEKDIEEENFKLLSLPLRFKYVDGLVSEIEFDRDDESWSENIKRAILDVLQVNLKKNRRTDIQGERRLSEHIDILEKRYDRANAVDFFTAQEASLEGDCEVYYTINELPIEEKGKEAQHRLQL
;
A
#
# COMPACT_ATOMS: atom_id res chain seq x y z
N MET A 1 26.73 -7.98 8.43
CA MET A 1 26.76 -6.96 7.36
C MET A 1 26.15 -7.61 6.13
N PHE A 2 24.91 -7.26 5.78
CA PHE A 2 24.10 -8.01 4.80
C PHE A 2 24.20 -7.36 3.40
N PRO A 3 24.21 -8.16 2.32
CA PRO A 3 24.36 -7.66 0.96
C PRO A 3 23.10 -6.90 0.50
N ASN A 4 23.29 -5.64 0.08
CA ASN A 4 22.25 -4.79 -0.49
C ASN A 4 22.00 -5.18 -1.95
N ASN A 5 21.04 -6.05 -2.17
CA ASN A 5 20.45 -6.26 -3.48
C ASN A 5 19.46 -5.11 -3.68
N GLN A 6 19.50 -4.37 -4.80
CA GLN A 6 18.74 -3.12 -5.07
C GLN A 6 17.19 -3.17 -4.88
N ARG A 7 16.62 -4.29 -4.46
CA ARG A 7 15.18 -4.52 -4.29
C ARG A 7 14.79 -4.94 -2.87
N THR A 8 15.76 -4.96 -1.96
CA THR A 8 15.56 -5.33 -0.57
C THR A 8 15.64 -4.08 0.30
N ALA A 9 14.63 -3.89 1.14
CA ALA A 9 14.53 -2.76 2.05
C ALA A 9 14.60 -3.23 3.50
N LEU A 10 15.22 -2.40 4.35
CA LEU A 10 15.19 -2.53 5.79
C LEU A 10 14.11 -1.59 6.32
N PHE A 11 13.23 -2.10 7.18
CA PHE A 11 12.18 -1.33 7.84
C PHE A 11 12.41 -1.31 9.34
N HIS A 12 12.26 -0.14 9.94
CA HIS A 12 12.43 0.09 11.36
C HIS A 12 11.44 1.18 11.79
N LEU A 13 10.71 0.94 12.87
CA LEU A 13 9.80 1.92 13.46
C LEU A 13 10.54 2.77 14.48
N GLU A 14 10.38 4.08 14.36
CA GLU A 14 10.92 5.05 15.31
C GLU A 14 9.80 5.95 15.84
N LYS A 15 10.00 6.51 17.03
CA LYS A 15 9.09 7.51 17.65
C LYS A 15 7.64 7.01 17.74
N ILE A 16 7.49 5.77 18.19
CA ILE A 16 6.20 5.10 18.34
C ILE A 16 5.40 5.78 19.45
N ARG A 17 4.14 6.11 19.17
CA ARG A 17 3.16 6.58 20.15
C ARG A 17 1.93 5.70 20.05
N VAL A 18 1.39 5.30 21.19
CA VAL A 18 0.19 4.45 21.26
C VAL A 18 -0.92 5.26 21.89
N GLY A 19 -2.12 5.19 21.32
CA GLY A 19 -3.27 5.92 21.82
C GLY A 19 -4.53 5.08 21.70
N SER A 20 -5.49 5.34 22.59
CA SER A 20 -6.81 4.71 22.56
C SER A 20 -7.90 5.76 22.45
N ILE A 21 -9.00 5.41 21.83
CA ILE A 21 -10.21 6.23 21.83
C ILE A 21 -11.40 5.37 22.25
N ASN A 22 -12.11 5.82 23.28
CA ASN A 22 -13.33 5.16 23.77
C ASN A 22 -14.52 6.05 23.42
N GLY A 23 -15.00 5.94 22.19
CA GLY A 23 -16.11 6.74 21.66
C GLY A 23 -16.26 6.59 20.15
N ASP A 24 -17.31 7.18 19.59
CA ASP A 24 -17.53 7.18 18.15
C ASP A 24 -16.47 8.03 17.45
N LEU A 25 -15.83 7.46 16.43
CA LEU A 25 -14.97 8.24 15.55
C LEU A 25 -15.85 9.17 14.70
N PRO A 26 -15.62 10.50 14.73
CA PRO A 26 -16.36 11.42 13.90
C PRO A 26 -15.92 11.22 12.44
N VAL A 27 -16.75 10.51 11.67
CA VAL A 27 -16.57 10.12 10.25
C VAL A 27 -15.43 9.10 10.05
N PRO A 28 -15.75 7.82 9.73
CA PRO A 28 -14.76 6.74 9.59
C PRO A 28 -13.73 6.90 8.46
N SER A 29 -13.97 7.78 7.48
CA SER A 29 -13.20 7.85 6.24
C SER A 29 -12.06 8.87 6.22
N GLU A 30 -11.82 9.60 7.30
CA GLU A 30 -10.78 10.62 7.37
C GLU A 30 -9.65 10.22 8.32
N VAL A 31 -8.40 10.34 7.86
CA VAL A 31 -7.22 10.20 8.72
C VAL A 31 -7.24 11.33 9.76
N LYS A 32 -7.43 10.97 11.03
CA LYS A 32 -7.44 11.93 12.14
C LYS A 32 -6.03 12.13 12.70
N ARG A 33 -5.80 13.31 13.28
CA ARG A 33 -4.53 13.61 13.95
C ARG A 33 -4.44 12.86 15.28
N PHE A 34 -3.23 12.57 15.74
CA PHE A 34 -3.02 11.74 16.94
C PHE A 34 -3.57 12.38 18.23
N GLU A 35 -3.74 13.70 18.28
CA GLU A 35 -4.20 14.40 19.50
C GLU A 35 -5.65 14.09 19.88
N ILE A 36 -6.42 13.42 19.02
CA ILE A 36 -7.78 12.97 19.37
C ILE A 36 -7.77 11.70 20.24
N PHE A 37 -6.63 11.01 20.32
CA PHE A 37 -6.48 9.78 21.08
C PHE A 37 -5.95 10.09 22.48
N GLU A 38 -6.43 9.35 23.47
CA GLU A 38 -5.78 9.32 24.78
C GLU A 38 -4.48 8.53 24.65
N GLU A 39 -3.34 9.21 24.75
CA GLU A 39 -2.03 8.57 24.72
C GLU A 39 -1.91 7.56 25.87
N LYS A 40 -1.40 6.37 25.54
CA LYS A 40 -1.18 5.26 26.46
C LYS A 40 0.28 4.87 26.41
N ASP A 41 0.87 4.74 27.59
CA ASP A 41 2.16 4.07 27.74
C ASP A 41 1.94 2.56 27.75
N ILE A 42 2.77 1.86 26.98
CA ILE A 42 2.92 0.42 27.05
C ILE A 42 4.28 0.10 27.67
N GLU A 43 4.48 -1.15 28.08
CA GLU A 43 5.74 -1.59 28.67
C GLU A 43 6.92 -1.34 27.71
N GLU A 44 8.07 -0.94 28.27
CA GLU A 44 9.28 -0.62 27.48
C GLU A 44 9.72 -1.79 26.59
N GLU A 45 9.52 -3.03 27.06
CA GLU A 45 9.79 -4.25 26.31
C GLU A 45 8.95 -4.33 25.03
N ASN A 46 7.67 -3.93 25.09
CA ASN A 46 6.80 -3.89 23.92
C ASN A 46 7.23 -2.82 22.91
N PHE A 47 7.72 -1.67 23.37
CA PHE A 47 8.32 -0.67 22.48
C PHE A 47 9.59 -1.18 21.80
N LYS A 48 10.41 -1.98 22.50
CA LYS A 48 11.60 -2.62 21.92
C LYS A 48 11.21 -3.61 20.83
N LEU A 49 10.22 -4.46 21.07
CA LEU A 49 9.69 -5.41 20.08
C LEU A 49 9.21 -4.69 18.81
N LEU A 50 8.38 -3.64 18.96
CA LEU A 50 7.93 -2.82 17.82
C LEU A 50 9.08 -2.13 17.07
N SER A 51 10.15 -1.80 17.78
CA SER A 51 11.36 -1.22 17.17
C SER A 51 12.27 -2.28 16.54
N LEU A 52 12.05 -3.59 16.69
CA LEU A 52 12.91 -4.57 16.02
C LEU A 52 12.82 -4.42 14.49
N PRO A 53 13.97 -4.45 13.79
CA PRO A 53 13.98 -4.26 12.34
C PRO A 53 13.41 -5.49 11.63
N LEU A 54 12.89 -5.27 10.42
CA LEU A 54 12.57 -6.35 9.50
C LEU A 54 13.18 -6.05 8.13
N ARG A 55 13.26 -7.09 7.31
CA ARG A 55 13.67 -6.99 5.91
C ARG A 55 12.54 -7.47 5.02
N PHE A 56 12.37 -6.80 3.89
CA PHE A 56 11.41 -7.23 2.87
C PHE A 56 11.92 -6.89 1.49
N LYS A 57 11.32 -7.53 0.48
CA LYS A 57 11.59 -7.26 -0.92
C LYS A 57 10.44 -6.44 -1.49
N TYR A 58 10.79 -5.35 -2.16
CA TYR A 58 9.83 -4.45 -2.79
C TYR A 58 10.09 -4.35 -4.28
N VAL A 59 9.19 -4.92 -5.08
CA VAL A 59 9.35 -5.00 -6.55
C VAL A 59 8.05 -4.61 -7.20
N ASP A 60 8.10 -3.63 -8.10
CA ASP A 60 6.95 -3.22 -8.91
C ASP A 60 5.72 -2.83 -8.08
N GLY A 61 5.95 -2.28 -6.88
CA GLY A 61 4.90 -1.88 -5.96
C GLY A 61 4.39 -2.98 -5.04
N LEU A 62 4.97 -4.19 -5.09
CA LEU A 62 4.54 -5.33 -4.28
C LEU A 62 5.59 -5.69 -3.22
N VAL A 63 5.10 -5.97 -2.02
CA VAL A 63 5.88 -6.49 -0.90
C VAL A 63 5.94 -8.02 -0.98
N SER A 64 7.11 -8.60 -0.70
CA SER A 64 7.32 -10.06 -0.65
C SER A 64 8.52 -10.40 0.23
N GLU A 65 8.70 -11.69 0.53
CA GLU A 65 9.89 -12.21 1.25
C GLU A 65 10.18 -11.42 2.55
N ILE A 66 9.16 -11.27 3.40
CA ILE A 66 9.28 -10.56 4.68
C ILE A 66 10.01 -11.46 5.68
N GLU A 67 11.09 -10.95 6.26
CA GLU A 67 11.89 -11.59 7.28
C GLU A 67 11.92 -10.70 8.53
N PHE A 68 11.32 -11.18 9.62
CA PHE A 68 11.33 -10.51 10.92
C PHE A 68 12.58 -10.85 11.72
N ASP A 69 12.86 -10.03 12.74
CA ASP A 69 13.85 -10.39 13.75
C ASP A 69 13.40 -11.66 14.50
N ARG A 70 14.37 -12.48 14.94
CA ARG A 70 14.07 -13.76 15.61
C ARG A 70 13.48 -13.58 17.00
N ASP A 71 13.78 -12.44 17.61
CA ASP A 71 13.30 -12.07 18.93
C ASP A 71 11.97 -11.28 18.85
N ASP A 72 11.40 -11.13 17.65
CA ASP A 72 10.11 -10.45 17.47
C ASP A 72 8.94 -11.33 17.89
N GLU A 73 7.85 -10.69 18.32
CA GLU A 73 6.63 -11.39 18.73
C GLU A 73 5.51 -11.19 17.70
N SER A 74 4.64 -12.21 17.56
CA SER A 74 3.63 -12.24 16.50
C SER A 74 2.70 -11.02 16.48
N TRP A 75 2.38 -10.40 17.62
CA TRP A 75 1.55 -9.19 17.63
C TRP A 75 2.28 -7.98 17.03
N SER A 76 3.58 -7.85 17.29
CA SER A 76 4.46 -6.81 16.74
C SER A 76 4.70 -7.06 15.25
N GLU A 77 4.97 -8.32 14.86
CA GLU A 77 5.07 -8.73 13.46
C GLU A 77 3.80 -8.37 12.67
N ASN A 78 2.62 -8.60 13.23
CA ASN A 78 1.34 -8.30 12.59
C ASN A 78 1.11 -6.79 12.42
N ILE A 79 1.48 -5.96 13.39
CA ILE A 79 1.42 -4.49 13.26
C ILE A 79 2.35 -4.04 12.13
N LYS A 80 3.59 -4.54 12.09
CA LYS A 80 4.54 -4.20 11.04
C LYS A 80 4.05 -4.67 9.66
N ARG A 81 3.43 -5.85 9.58
CA ARG A 81 2.82 -6.36 8.34
C ARG A 81 1.68 -5.45 7.86
N ALA A 82 0.82 -4.98 8.77
CA ALA A 82 -0.23 -4.02 8.44
C ALA A 82 0.34 -2.72 7.84
N ILE A 83 1.48 -2.24 8.35
CA ILE A 83 2.15 -1.05 7.80
C ILE A 83 2.74 -1.34 6.41
N LEU A 84 3.36 -2.51 6.21
CA LEU A 84 3.87 -2.91 4.90
C LEU A 84 2.76 -3.09 3.87
N ASP A 85 1.59 -3.57 4.28
CA ASP A 85 0.41 -3.74 3.42
C ASP A 85 -0.04 -2.39 2.82
N VAL A 86 0.02 -1.31 3.61
CA VAL A 86 -0.25 0.06 3.12
C VAL A 86 0.75 0.51 2.03
N LEU A 87 1.97 -0.05 2.00
CA LEU A 87 2.94 0.27 0.95
C LEU A 87 2.66 -0.46 -0.36
N GLN A 88 1.74 -1.43 -0.39
CA GLN A 88 1.46 -2.24 -1.56
C GLN A 88 0.63 -1.48 -2.60
N VAL A 89 1.24 -1.10 -3.72
CA VAL A 89 0.59 -0.35 -4.79
C VAL A 89 0.98 -0.89 -6.17
N ASN A 90 0.12 -1.73 -6.75
CA ASN A 90 0.39 -2.41 -8.02
C ASN A 90 0.11 -1.55 -9.28
N LEU A 91 0.88 -0.50 -9.53
CA LEU A 91 0.63 0.38 -10.68
C LEU A 91 0.98 -0.23 -12.05
N LYS A 92 1.79 -1.31 -12.09
CA LYS A 92 2.23 -1.91 -13.36
C LYS A 92 1.18 -2.77 -14.05
N LYS A 93 0.02 -3.03 -13.40
CA LYS A 93 -1.09 -3.81 -14.00
C LYS A 93 -0.69 -5.22 -14.46
N ASN A 94 0.47 -5.70 -14.04
CA ASN A 94 1.06 -6.95 -14.53
C ASN A 94 0.31 -8.18 -14.02
N ARG A 95 -0.57 -8.02 -13.01
CA ARG A 95 -1.41 -9.06 -12.41
C ARG A 95 -2.91 -8.82 -12.62
N ARG A 96 -3.25 -8.09 -13.68
CA ARG A 96 -4.64 -7.86 -14.11
C ARG A 96 -5.40 -9.17 -14.30
N THR A 97 -6.45 -9.38 -13.51
CA THR A 97 -7.35 -10.55 -13.65
C THR A 97 -8.55 -10.23 -14.56
N ASP A 98 -8.94 -8.97 -14.68
CA ASP A 98 -9.96 -8.45 -15.60
C ASP A 98 -9.70 -8.82 -17.09
N ILE A 99 -8.45 -8.67 -17.56
CA ILE A 99 -8.08 -8.96 -18.96
C ILE A 99 -8.13 -10.46 -19.29
N GLN A 100 -7.96 -11.34 -18.31
CA GLN A 100 -8.07 -12.80 -18.55
C GLN A 100 -9.52 -13.22 -18.80
N GLY A 101 -10.51 -12.52 -18.22
CA GLY A 101 -11.93 -12.72 -18.50
C GLY A 101 -12.35 -12.19 -19.88
N GLU A 102 -11.86 -11.02 -20.29
CA GLU A 102 -12.22 -10.40 -21.57
C GLU A 102 -11.75 -11.18 -22.80
N ARG A 103 -10.64 -11.92 -22.72
CA ARG A 103 -10.19 -12.78 -23.83
C ARG A 103 -11.15 -13.93 -24.13
N ARG A 104 -12.02 -14.33 -23.20
CA ARG A 104 -13.05 -15.36 -23.44
C ARG A 104 -14.35 -14.80 -24.05
N LEU A 105 -14.58 -13.49 -23.94
CA LEU A 105 -15.80 -12.82 -24.43
C LEU A 105 -15.59 -12.01 -25.72
N SER A 106 -14.34 -11.87 -26.18
CA SER A 106 -13.97 -10.94 -27.26
C SER A 106 -14.16 -11.46 -28.69
N GLU A 107 -14.76 -12.63 -28.91
CA GLU A 107 -14.96 -13.14 -30.28
C GLU A 107 -16.12 -12.47 -31.05
N HIS A 108 -16.94 -11.60 -30.43
CA HIS A 108 -18.23 -11.22 -31.06
C HIS A 108 -18.71 -9.76 -30.96
N ILE A 109 -17.86 -8.76 -30.64
CA ILE A 109 -18.32 -7.34 -30.53
C ILE A 109 -17.44 -6.37 -31.32
N ASP A 110 -18.09 -5.58 -32.16
CA ASP A 110 -17.59 -4.65 -33.17
C ASP A 110 -16.54 -3.62 -32.67
N ILE A 111 -15.57 -3.36 -33.54
CA ILE A 111 -14.28 -2.69 -33.27
C ILE A 111 -14.40 -1.15 -33.11
N LEU A 112 -15.54 -0.56 -33.48
CA LEU A 112 -15.75 0.89 -33.55
C LEU A 112 -16.19 1.52 -32.22
N GLU A 113 -17.05 0.85 -31.44
CA GLU A 113 -17.50 1.35 -30.12
C GLU A 113 -16.36 1.38 -29.09
N LYS A 114 -15.47 0.36 -29.13
CA LYS A 114 -14.29 0.24 -28.25
C LYS A 114 -13.24 1.35 -28.38
N ARG A 115 -13.34 2.26 -29.36
CA ARG A 115 -12.39 3.37 -29.53
C ARG A 115 -12.85 4.66 -28.85
N TYR A 116 -14.16 4.88 -28.74
CA TYR A 116 -14.70 6.11 -28.13
C TYR A 116 -14.62 6.06 -26.60
N ASP A 117 -14.89 4.89 -26.01
CA ASP A 117 -14.80 4.70 -24.55
C ASP A 117 -13.36 4.75 -24.04
N ARG A 118 -12.38 4.27 -24.82
CA ARG A 118 -10.96 4.23 -24.40
C ARG A 118 -10.31 5.60 -24.19
N ALA A 119 -10.84 6.65 -24.83
CA ALA A 119 -10.30 8.00 -24.69
C ALA A 119 -10.77 8.73 -23.42
N ASN A 120 -11.86 8.26 -22.80
CA ASN A 120 -12.44 8.80 -21.56
C ASN A 120 -12.53 7.75 -20.43
N ALA A 121 -12.00 6.54 -20.65
CA ALA A 121 -12.04 5.47 -19.68
C ALA A 121 -11.09 5.80 -18.51
N VAL A 122 -11.68 5.97 -17.33
CA VAL A 122 -10.94 5.91 -16.06
C VAL A 122 -10.13 4.62 -16.05
N ASP A 123 -8.85 4.71 -15.74
CA ASP A 123 -7.96 3.57 -15.80
C ASP A 123 -8.14 2.69 -14.56
N PHE A 124 -9.07 1.74 -14.64
CA PHE A 124 -9.36 0.80 -13.58
C PHE A 124 -8.84 -0.59 -13.90
N PHE A 125 -8.62 -1.41 -12.87
CA PHE A 125 -8.39 -2.85 -13.01
C PHE A 125 -8.54 -3.63 -11.70
N THR A 126 -8.63 -4.95 -11.83
CA THR A 126 -8.66 -5.89 -10.71
C THR A 126 -7.39 -6.74 -10.68
N ALA A 127 -6.95 -7.12 -9.48
CA ALA A 127 -5.82 -8.03 -9.29
C ALA A 127 -6.05 -8.91 -8.07
N GLN A 128 -5.54 -10.15 -8.11
CA GLN A 128 -5.43 -10.99 -6.92
C GLN A 128 -4.09 -10.72 -6.24
N GLU A 129 -4.12 -10.30 -4.98
CA GLU A 129 -2.94 -9.90 -4.22
C GLU A 129 -2.94 -10.53 -2.83
N ALA A 130 -1.75 -10.90 -2.37
CA ALA A 130 -1.56 -11.30 -0.98
C ALA A 130 -1.54 -10.04 -0.12
N SER A 131 -2.41 -9.99 0.89
CA SER A 131 -2.47 -8.95 1.92
C SER A 131 -2.32 -9.57 3.32
N LEU A 132 -2.40 -8.75 4.36
CA LEU A 132 -2.46 -9.22 5.75
C LEU A 132 -3.61 -10.22 6.00
N GLU A 133 -4.72 -10.08 5.28
CA GLU A 133 -5.92 -10.90 5.41
C GLU A 133 -5.89 -12.19 4.57
N GLY A 134 -4.88 -12.35 3.71
CA GLY A 134 -4.72 -13.51 2.81
C GLY A 134 -4.71 -13.10 1.33
N ASP A 135 -5.09 -14.01 0.44
CA ASP A 135 -5.18 -13.72 -1.00
C ASP A 135 -6.54 -13.05 -1.31
N CYS A 136 -6.54 -11.73 -1.50
CA CYS A 136 -7.74 -10.93 -1.72
C CYS A 136 -7.81 -10.38 -3.16
N GLU A 137 -9.03 -10.14 -3.64
CA GLU A 137 -9.25 -9.42 -4.88
C GLU A 137 -9.28 -7.91 -4.60
N VAL A 138 -8.39 -7.17 -5.25
CA VAL A 138 -8.21 -5.73 -5.07
C VAL A 138 -8.60 -5.00 -6.34
N TYR A 139 -9.28 -3.86 -6.16
CA TYR A 139 -9.76 -3.00 -7.24
C TYR A 139 -9.00 -1.68 -7.23
N TYR A 140 -8.34 -1.36 -8.34
CA TYR A 140 -7.58 -0.13 -8.51
C TYR A 140 -8.27 0.80 -9.48
N THR A 141 -8.25 2.10 -9.14
CA THR A 141 -8.67 3.20 -10.01
C THR A 141 -7.53 4.22 -10.06
N ILE A 142 -6.89 4.36 -11.23
CA ILE A 142 -5.79 5.30 -11.44
C ILE A 142 -6.38 6.60 -12.00
N ASN A 143 -6.25 7.67 -11.22
CA ASN A 143 -6.68 9.01 -11.61
C ASN A 143 -5.48 9.88 -11.96
N GLU A 144 -5.66 10.81 -12.90
CA GLU A 144 -4.68 11.86 -13.12
C GLU A 144 -4.68 12.86 -11.95
N LEU A 145 -3.50 13.37 -11.59
CA LEU A 145 -3.39 14.45 -10.60
C LEU A 145 -4.20 15.69 -11.04
N PRO A 146 -4.88 16.38 -10.11
CA PRO A 146 -5.54 17.65 -10.39
C PRO A 146 -4.57 18.68 -10.97
N ILE A 147 -5.06 19.57 -11.84
CA ILE A 147 -4.26 20.57 -12.57
C ILE A 147 -3.45 21.46 -11.61
N GLU A 148 -4.00 21.76 -10.43
CA GLU A 148 -3.34 22.58 -9.39
C GLU A 148 -2.08 21.92 -8.79
N GLU A 149 -2.02 20.59 -8.76
CA GLU A 149 -0.86 19.85 -8.25
C GLU A 149 0.21 19.62 -9.33
N LYS A 150 -0.21 19.48 -10.60
CA LYS A 150 0.71 19.38 -11.76
C LYS A 150 1.62 20.62 -11.87
N GLY A 151 1.13 21.81 -11.51
CA GLY A 151 1.93 23.05 -11.50
C GLY A 151 3.05 23.06 -10.46
N LYS A 152 2.86 22.39 -9.31
CA LYS A 152 3.85 22.33 -8.21
C LYS A 152 4.97 21.32 -8.51
N GLU A 153 4.65 20.18 -9.13
CA GLU A 153 5.66 19.20 -9.58
C GLU A 153 6.61 19.80 -10.63
N ALA A 154 6.10 20.59 -11.56
CA ALA A 154 6.92 21.24 -12.58
C ALA A 154 7.94 22.22 -11.98
N GLN A 155 7.55 22.97 -10.95
CA GLN A 155 8.45 23.89 -10.24
C GLN A 155 9.53 23.14 -9.43
N HIS A 156 9.21 22.00 -8.83
CA HIS A 156 10.16 21.22 -8.04
C HIS A 156 11.20 20.47 -8.90
N ARG A 157 10.85 20.10 -10.15
CA ARG A 157 11.78 19.50 -11.12
C ARG A 157 12.73 20.50 -11.77
N LEU A 158 12.44 21.81 -11.70
CA LEU A 158 13.30 22.88 -12.21
C LEU A 158 14.36 23.34 -11.18
N GLN A 159 14.33 22.81 -9.96
CA GLN A 159 15.26 23.16 -8.86
C GLN A 159 16.27 22.05 -8.52
N LEU A 160 16.30 20.97 -9.31
CA LEU A 160 17.33 19.91 -9.29
C LEU A 160 18.12 19.96 -10.60
#